data_AF-A0A9E5EHT2-F1
#
_entry.id   AF-A0A9E5EHT2-F1
#
_cell.length_a   1.000
_cell.length_b   1.000
_cell.length_c   1.000
_cell.angle_alpha   90.00
_cell.angle_beta   90.00
_cell.angle_gamma   90.00
#
_symmetry.space_group_name_H-M   'P 1'
#
loop_
_entity.id
_entity.type
_entity.pdbx_description
1 polymer ?
#
loop_
_entity_poly.entity_id
_entity_poly.type
_entity_poly.pdbx_seq_one_letter_code
_entity_poly.pdbx_strand_id
1 'polypeptide(L)'
;MILPKFTGSREEQARGLAKAMVGLYCEKMEEARESVYAGGRTAGLEALEKFRVQGYAGTRNKLKGNVSRLSFYIRHGVLGIREVAESVRERFGKSYDAIKFWQELGWRQFWRHLYGLWGDGIYEDREAPKVPLGNGTDSVLLAEIVEGRTGLVCMDETVRQLVETGYIHNHARMWFASFVVHFKKLGWKAGERFFYRHLVDGDPASNALSWQWVASTFSHRAYLFNRENIQENGGK
;
A
#
# COMPACT_ATOMS: atom_id res chain seq x y z
N MET A 1 17.02 -2.76 22.66
CA MET A 1 18.24 -2.40 21.90
C MET A 1 18.24 -0.89 21.70
N ILE A 2 19.19 -0.17 22.29
CA ILE A 2 19.36 1.27 22.03
C ILE A 2 20.47 1.36 20.97
N LEU A 3 20.11 1.79 19.76
CA LEU A 3 21.08 1.96 18.69
C LEU A 3 21.91 3.23 18.95
N PRO A 4 23.23 3.20 18.72
CA PRO A 4 24.03 4.41 18.75
C PRO A 4 23.51 5.39 17.70
N LYS A 5 23.66 6.69 17.96
CA LYS A 5 23.28 7.72 16.99
C LYS A 5 24.16 7.58 15.76
N PHE A 6 23.57 7.22 14.63
CA PHE A 6 24.30 7.14 13.36
C PHE A 6 24.69 8.55 12.90
N THR A 7 25.93 8.72 12.50
CA THR A 7 26.50 9.97 11.96
C THR A 7 27.07 9.70 10.57
N GLY A 8 27.21 10.73 9.74
CA GLY A 8 27.72 10.60 8.37
C GLY A 8 26.63 10.79 7.31
N SER A 9 26.94 10.42 6.08
CA SER A 9 26.03 10.48 4.94
C SER A 9 24.82 9.55 5.13
N ARG A 10 23.75 9.76 4.34
CA ARG A 10 22.55 8.92 4.40
C ARG A 10 22.87 7.45 4.10
N GLU A 11 23.80 7.22 3.18
CA GLU A 11 24.29 5.89 2.83
C GLU A 11 25.06 5.23 3.99
N GLU A 12 25.94 5.98 4.67
CA GLU A 12 26.68 5.47 5.84
C GLU A 12 25.74 5.11 6.99
N GLN A 13 24.75 5.97 7.25
CA GLN A 13 23.72 5.70 8.26
C GLN A 13 22.87 4.47 7.90
N ALA A 14 22.48 4.32 6.63
CA ALA A 14 21.72 3.16 6.15
C ALA A 14 22.50 1.85 6.32
N ARG A 15 23.79 1.84 5.93
CA ARG A 15 24.68 0.68 6.13
C ARG A 15 24.87 0.36 7.62
N GLY A 16 25.08 1.37 8.45
CA GLY A 16 25.20 1.22 9.89
C GLY A 16 23.94 0.59 10.52
N LEU A 17 22.76 1.06 10.11
CA LEU A 17 21.48 0.51 10.54
C LEU A 17 21.29 -0.93 10.05
N ALA A 18 21.54 -1.20 8.77
CA ALA A 18 21.44 -2.54 8.18
C ALA A 18 22.34 -3.54 8.91
N LYS A 19 23.56 -3.14 9.28
CA LYS A 19 24.49 -3.94 10.09
C LYS A 19 23.96 -4.18 11.50
N ALA A 20 23.40 -3.17 12.14
CA ALA A 20 22.85 -3.29 13.50
C ALA A 20 21.56 -4.11 13.56
N MET A 21 20.86 -4.25 12.43
CA MET A 21 19.60 -4.98 12.31
C MET A 21 19.75 -6.34 11.65
N VAL A 22 20.97 -6.83 11.40
CA VAL A 22 21.19 -8.16 10.78
C VAL A 22 20.39 -9.23 11.53
N GLY A 23 19.66 -10.05 10.78
CA GLY A 23 18.78 -11.09 11.33
C GLY A 23 17.39 -10.60 11.76
N LEU A 24 17.12 -9.30 11.70
CA LEU A 24 15.79 -8.71 11.97
C LEU A 24 15.03 -8.29 10.71
N TYR A 25 15.65 -8.42 9.53
CA TYR A 25 15.02 -8.21 8.22
C TYR A 25 15.31 -9.40 7.29
N CYS A 26 14.46 -9.57 6.27
CA CYS A 26 14.45 -10.77 5.42
C CYS A 26 15.61 -10.83 4.40
N GLU A 27 16.17 -9.69 4.03
CA GLU A 27 17.19 -9.57 2.98
C GLU A 27 18.59 -9.79 3.56
N LYS A 28 19.55 -10.20 2.73
CA LYS A 28 20.95 -10.23 3.17
C LYS A 28 21.47 -8.82 3.38
N MET A 29 22.49 -8.65 4.21
CA MET A 29 23.06 -7.33 4.48
C MET A 29 23.61 -6.66 3.21
N GLU A 30 24.15 -7.46 2.29
CA GLU A 30 24.69 -7.00 1.01
C GLU A 30 23.59 -6.55 0.04
N GLU A 31 22.35 -6.99 0.28
CA GLU A 31 21.17 -6.66 -0.52
C GLU A 31 20.37 -5.50 0.09
N ALA A 32 20.69 -5.07 1.32
CA ALA A 32 20.02 -3.97 1.99
C ALA A 32 20.22 -2.65 1.23
N ARG A 33 19.11 -2.03 0.83
CA ARG A 33 19.11 -0.77 0.07
C ARG A 33 18.53 0.36 0.89
N GLU A 34 19.05 1.56 0.66
CA GLU A 34 18.45 2.78 1.17
C GLU A 34 17.06 2.98 0.56
N SER A 35 16.08 3.37 1.37
CA SER A 35 14.75 3.70 0.85
C SER A 35 14.82 4.91 -0.07
N VAL A 36 14.14 4.84 -1.20
CA VAL A 36 13.95 5.98 -2.11
C VAL A 36 13.15 7.14 -1.46
N TYR A 37 12.47 6.88 -0.33
CA TYR A 37 11.73 7.88 0.42
C TYR A 37 12.53 8.39 1.62
N ALA A 38 12.62 9.71 1.76
CA ALA A 38 13.15 10.32 2.97
C ALA A 38 12.19 10.07 4.14
N GLY A 39 12.70 9.46 5.21
CA GLY A 39 11.93 9.22 6.43
C GLY A 39 11.99 10.39 7.41
N GLY A 40 11.22 10.29 8.50
CA GLY A 40 11.29 11.22 9.62
C GLY A 40 10.38 12.44 9.49
N ARG A 41 10.26 13.15 10.62
CA ARG A 41 9.26 14.21 10.83
C ARG A 41 9.40 15.38 9.86
N THR A 42 10.62 15.84 9.63
CA THR A 42 10.90 16.95 8.69
C THR A 42 10.41 16.61 7.29
N ALA A 43 10.81 15.45 6.74
CA ALA A 43 10.38 15.01 5.41
C ALA A 43 8.85 14.82 5.33
N GLY A 44 8.23 14.29 6.38
CA GLY A 44 6.78 14.15 6.47
C GLY A 44 6.05 15.49 6.42
N LEU A 45 6.51 16.49 7.18
CA LEU A 45 5.93 17.83 7.18
C LEU A 45 6.09 18.53 5.83
N GLU A 46 7.26 18.44 5.21
CA GLU A 46 7.48 18.97 3.86
C GLU A 46 6.55 18.31 2.84
N ALA A 47 6.35 16.99 2.92
CA ALA A 47 5.43 16.28 2.03
C ALA A 47 3.98 16.74 2.23
N LEU A 48 3.55 16.92 3.48
CA LEU A 48 2.23 17.45 3.83
C LEU A 48 2.04 18.88 3.31
N GLU A 49 3.05 19.73 3.47
CA GLU A 49 3.03 21.10 2.97
C GLU A 49 2.96 21.15 1.44
N LYS A 50 3.72 20.30 0.75
CA LYS A 50 3.70 20.22 -0.72
C LYS A 50 2.36 19.72 -1.27
N PHE A 51 1.66 18.85 -0.55
CA PHE A 51 0.39 18.31 -1.00
C PHE A 51 -0.69 19.40 -1.14
N ARG A 52 -1.42 19.35 -2.27
CA ARG A 52 -2.55 20.23 -2.61
C ARG A 52 -3.75 19.34 -2.95
N VAL A 53 -4.92 19.60 -2.39
CA VAL A 53 -6.11 18.75 -2.64
C VAL A 53 -6.82 19.06 -3.95
N GLN A 54 -6.59 20.21 -4.58
CA GLN A 54 -7.29 20.60 -5.80
C GLN A 54 -7.15 19.54 -6.90
N GLY A 55 -8.26 19.14 -7.51
CA GLY A 55 -8.30 18.10 -8.54
C GLY A 55 -8.14 16.66 -8.03
N TYR A 56 -8.05 16.46 -6.71
CA TYR A 56 -7.93 15.14 -6.09
C TYR A 56 -9.09 14.21 -6.48
N ALA A 57 -10.33 14.67 -6.33
CA ALA A 57 -11.52 13.86 -6.56
C ALA A 57 -11.59 13.30 -8.00
N GLY A 58 -11.23 14.14 -8.98
CA GLY A 58 -11.29 13.77 -10.40
C GLY A 58 -10.10 12.97 -10.90
N THR A 59 -9.00 12.88 -10.14
CA THR A 59 -7.76 12.26 -10.62
C THR A 59 -7.17 11.18 -9.72
N ARG A 60 -7.61 11.02 -8.46
CA ARG A 60 -7.06 10.04 -7.50
C ARG A 60 -7.02 8.58 -7.96
N ASN A 61 -7.81 8.22 -8.97
CA ASN A 61 -7.83 6.86 -9.53
C ASN A 61 -6.83 6.68 -10.69
N LYS A 62 -6.37 7.79 -11.29
CA LYS A 62 -5.40 7.78 -12.39
C LYS A 62 -3.99 7.57 -11.83
N LEU A 63 -3.19 6.69 -12.42
CA LEU A 63 -1.84 6.38 -11.94
C LEU A 63 -0.92 7.62 -11.81
N LYS A 64 -1.09 8.59 -12.73
CA LYS A 64 -0.38 9.89 -12.73
C LYS A 64 -1.22 11.02 -12.12
N GLY A 65 -2.29 10.68 -11.39
CA GLY A 65 -3.21 11.63 -10.79
C GLY A 65 -2.70 12.26 -9.49
N ASN A 66 -3.50 13.15 -8.92
CA ASN A 66 -3.18 13.82 -7.67
C ASN A 66 -3.36 12.86 -6.49
N VAL A 67 -2.26 12.49 -5.84
CA VAL A 67 -2.23 11.69 -4.61
C VAL A 67 -1.24 12.28 -3.62
N SER A 68 -1.53 12.15 -2.32
CA SER A 68 -0.73 12.79 -1.28
C SER A 68 0.61 12.11 -1.00
N ARG A 69 0.70 10.80 -1.25
CA ARG A 69 1.85 9.95 -0.86
C ARG A 69 2.22 10.09 0.62
N LEU A 70 1.23 10.39 1.49
CA LEU A 70 1.45 10.52 2.93
C LEU A 70 1.30 9.20 3.70
N SER A 71 0.91 8.11 3.02
CA SER A 71 0.58 6.83 3.64
C SER A 71 1.73 6.25 4.47
N PHE A 72 2.96 6.29 3.97
CA PHE A 72 4.13 5.79 4.69
C PHE A 72 4.49 6.64 5.92
N TYR A 73 4.29 7.96 5.88
CA TYR A 73 4.48 8.80 7.08
C TYR A 73 3.39 8.56 8.12
N ILE A 74 2.13 8.40 7.68
CA ILE A 74 1.00 8.13 8.58
C ILE A 74 1.14 6.73 9.20
N ARG A 75 1.57 5.73 8.43
CA ARG A 75 1.75 4.33 8.89
C ARG A 75 2.71 4.24 10.07
N HIS A 76 3.80 5.00 10.01
CA HIS A 76 4.86 4.99 11.01
C HIS A 76 4.67 6.03 12.12
N GLY A 77 3.52 6.71 12.17
CA GLY A 77 3.23 7.72 13.19
C GLY A 77 4.06 9.01 13.07
N VAL A 78 4.79 9.18 11.96
CA VAL A 78 5.56 10.39 11.65
C VAL A 78 4.64 11.59 11.46
N LEU A 79 3.47 11.35 10.84
CA LEU A 79 2.36 12.30 10.76
C LEU A 79 1.14 11.69 11.45
N GLY A 80 0.43 12.50 12.24
CA GLY A 80 -0.87 12.11 12.77
C GLY A 80 -1.96 12.19 11.70
N ILE A 81 -2.91 11.26 11.67
CA ILE A 81 -4.02 11.35 10.70
C ILE A 81 -4.89 12.59 10.91
N ARG A 82 -5.11 12.97 12.19
CA ARG A 82 -5.85 14.17 12.57
C ARG A 82 -5.11 15.42 12.14
N GLU A 83 -3.81 15.46 12.36
CA GLU A 83 -2.93 16.54 11.91
C GLU A 83 -3.02 16.73 10.39
N VAL A 84 -2.95 15.65 9.61
CA VAL A 84 -3.11 15.71 8.14
C VAL A 84 -4.50 16.23 7.77
N ALA A 85 -5.56 15.76 8.43
CA ALA A 85 -6.92 16.19 8.15
C ALA A 85 -7.14 17.68 8.49
N GLU A 86 -6.62 18.15 9.63
CA GLU A 86 -6.70 19.54 10.08
C GLU A 86 -5.89 20.47 9.18
N SER A 87 -4.68 20.07 8.78
CA SER A 87 -3.86 20.83 7.81
C SER A 87 -4.59 21.04 6.48
N VAL A 88 -5.24 19.99 5.95
CA VAL A 88 -6.06 20.10 4.74
C VAL A 88 -7.26 21.04 4.96
N ARG A 89 -7.92 20.94 6.11
CA ARG A 89 -9.07 21.81 6.46
C ARG A 89 -8.67 23.27 6.52
N GLU A 90 -7.56 23.58 7.16
CA GLU A 90 -7.08 24.94 7.36
C GLU A 90 -6.63 25.57 6.04
N ARG A 91 -5.96 24.80 5.19
CA ARG A 91 -5.40 25.30 3.93
C ARG A 91 -6.41 25.36 2.79
N PHE A 92 -7.44 24.51 2.80
CA PHE A 92 -8.33 24.31 1.65
C PHE A 92 -9.83 24.31 1.99
N GLY A 93 -10.18 24.52 3.27
CA GLY A 93 -11.56 24.51 3.73
C GLY A 93 -12.24 23.15 3.55
N LYS A 94 -13.54 23.18 3.28
CA LYS A 94 -14.38 22.00 3.04
C LYS A 94 -14.73 21.85 1.55
N SER A 95 -13.74 22.05 0.66
CA SER A 95 -13.94 21.82 -0.77
C SER A 95 -14.34 20.37 -1.06
N TYR A 96 -14.97 20.13 -2.22
CA TYR A 96 -15.34 18.76 -2.62
C TYR A 96 -14.13 17.82 -2.66
N ASP A 97 -12.99 18.31 -3.17
CA ASP A 97 -11.73 17.57 -3.17
C ASP A 97 -11.22 17.25 -1.75
N ALA A 98 -11.29 18.22 -0.82
CA ALA A 98 -10.90 17.99 0.58
C ALA A 98 -11.79 16.94 1.26
N ILE A 99 -13.11 16.99 1.02
CA ILE A 99 -14.06 15.99 1.52
C ILE A 99 -13.71 14.60 0.97
N LYS A 100 -13.42 14.50 -0.33
CA LYS A 100 -13.01 13.23 -0.94
C LYS A 100 -11.70 12.72 -0.36
N PHE A 101 -10.72 13.58 -0.11
CA PHE A 101 -9.48 13.20 0.57
C PHE A 101 -9.74 12.71 2.00
N TRP A 102 -10.61 13.37 2.77
CA TRP A 102 -10.96 12.91 4.12
C TRP A 102 -11.70 11.58 4.15
N GLN A 103 -12.50 11.26 3.13
CA GLN A 103 -13.12 9.94 3.00
C GLN A 103 -12.05 8.83 2.93
N GLU A 104 -10.94 9.07 2.26
CA GLU A 104 -9.82 8.12 2.18
C GLU A 104 -9.08 7.98 3.51
N LEU A 105 -8.92 9.08 4.26
CA LEU A 105 -8.44 9.00 5.65
C LEU A 105 -9.44 8.22 6.54
N GLY A 106 -10.72 8.39 6.29
CA GLY A 106 -11.82 7.67 6.95
C GLY A 106 -11.75 6.17 6.72
N TRP A 107 -11.48 5.72 5.49
CA TRP A 107 -11.26 4.30 5.17
C TRP A 107 -10.14 3.70 6.01
N ARG A 108 -9.01 4.41 6.15
CA ARG A 108 -7.92 3.98 7.02
C ARG A 108 -8.36 3.83 8.49
N GLN A 109 -9.14 4.78 9.01
CA GLN A 109 -9.66 4.68 10.38
C GLN A 109 -10.64 3.52 10.54
N PHE A 110 -11.50 3.29 9.55
CA PHE A 110 -12.42 2.17 9.54
C PHE A 110 -11.67 0.84 9.60
N TRP A 111 -10.64 0.65 8.77
CA TRP A 111 -9.79 -0.54 8.82
C TRP A 111 -9.12 -0.74 10.17
N ARG A 112 -8.54 0.32 10.74
CA ARG A 112 -7.93 0.25 12.06
C ARG A 112 -8.94 -0.08 13.16
N HIS A 113 -10.16 0.46 13.08
CA HIS A 113 -11.23 0.16 14.02
C HIS A 113 -11.61 -1.32 13.95
N LEU A 114 -11.79 -1.87 12.75
CA LEU A 114 -12.07 -3.30 12.56
C LEU A 114 -10.93 -4.18 13.07
N TYR A 115 -9.67 -3.78 12.89
CA TYR A 115 -8.55 -4.50 13.47
C TYR A 115 -8.58 -4.50 14.99
N GLY A 116 -8.97 -3.39 15.63
CA GLY A 116 -9.17 -3.34 17.08
C GLY A 116 -10.28 -4.28 17.57
N LEU A 117 -11.31 -4.53 16.77
CA LEU A 117 -12.41 -5.43 17.11
C LEU A 117 -12.09 -6.91 16.85
N TRP A 118 -11.38 -7.20 15.75
CA TRP A 118 -11.19 -8.58 15.28
C TRP A 118 -9.80 -9.15 15.55
N GLY A 119 -8.82 -8.32 15.90
CA GLY A 119 -7.43 -8.75 16.03
C GLY A 119 -6.97 -9.50 14.78
N ASP A 120 -6.32 -10.64 14.97
CA ASP A 120 -5.81 -11.47 13.87
C ASP A 120 -6.93 -12.11 13.01
N GLY A 121 -8.20 -11.95 13.40
CA GLY A 121 -9.35 -12.33 12.57
C GLY A 121 -9.43 -11.55 11.24
N ILE A 122 -8.62 -10.51 11.03
CA ILE A 122 -8.45 -9.83 9.73
C ILE A 122 -7.69 -10.68 8.69
N TYR A 123 -6.99 -11.73 9.13
CA TYR A 123 -6.26 -12.64 8.24
C TYR A 123 -7.09 -13.85 7.81
N GLU A 124 -8.33 -13.93 8.29
CA GLU A 124 -9.31 -14.94 7.93
C GLU A 124 -10.43 -14.34 7.08
N ASP A 125 -11.06 -15.20 6.27
CA ASP A 125 -12.21 -14.81 5.46
C ASP A 125 -13.34 -14.35 6.37
N ARG A 126 -13.76 -13.09 6.22
CA ARG A 126 -14.86 -12.52 7.03
C ARG A 126 -16.23 -13.00 6.57
N GLU A 127 -16.35 -13.30 5.28
CA GLU A 127 -17.56 -13.81 4.66
C GLU A 127 -17.20 -14.86 3.61
N ALA A 128 -18.15 -15.75 3.32
CA ALA A 128 -18.04 -16.62 2.15
C ALA A 128 -17.90 -15.76 0.87
N PRO A 129 -16.98 -16.12 -0.04
CA PRO A 129 -16.74 -15.36 -1.26
C PRO A 129 -17.98 -15.36 -2.15
N LYS A 130 -18.23 -14.23 -2.85
CA LYS A 130 -19.42 -14.07 -3.70
C LYS A 130 -19.22 -14.64 -5.11
N VAL A 131 -17.99 -15.05 -5.42
CA VAL A 131 -17.59 -15.69 -6.68
C VAL A 131 -16.68 -16.87 -6.39
N PRO A 132 -16.61 -17.87 -7.28
CA PRO A 132 -15.65 -18.97 -7.14
C PRO A 132 -14.20 -18.46 -7.10
N LEU A 133 -13.56 -18.63 -5.95
CA LEU A 133 -12.12 -18.48 -5.79
C LEU A 133 -11.42 -19.80 -6.12
N GLY A 134 -10.10 -19.75 -6.35
CA GLY A 134 -9.33 -20.99 -6.45
C GLY A 134 -9.34 -21.77 -5.14
N ASN A 135 -8.76 -22.97 -5.16
CA ASN A 135 -8.78 -23.90 -4.04
C ASN A 135 -8.04 -23.41 -2.77
N GLY A 136 -7.40 -22.23 -2.81
CA GLY A 136 -6.81 -21.56 -1.65
C GLY A 136 -5.63 -22.32 -1.02
N THR A 137 -5.17 -23.40 -1.65
CA THR A 137 -4.08 -24.24 -1.14
C THR A 137 -2.71 -23.60 -1.30
N ASP A 138 -2.60 -22.62 -2.21
CA ASP A 138 -1.36 -21.90 -2.46
C ASP A 138 -1.03 -20.95 -1.31
N SER A 139 -0.12 -21.41 -0.45
CA SER A 139 0.48 -20.59 0.60
C SER A 139 1.46 -19.55 0.04
N VAL A 140 1.77 -19.59 -1.25
CA VAL A 140 2.75 -18.72 -1.91
C VAL A 140 2.24 -18.28 -3.28
N LEU A 141 2.68 -17.11 -3.74
CA LEU A 141 2.46 -16.70 -5.12
C LEU A 141 3.37 -17.52 -6.07
N LEU A 142 2.91 -17.69 -7.30
CA LEU A 142 3.72 -18.29 -8.36
C LEU A 142 4.98 -17.46 -8.61
N ALA A 143 6.09 -18.13 -8.95
CA ALA A 143 7.39 -17.48 -9.17
C ALA A 143 7.29 -16.39 -10.24
N GLU A 144 6.59 -16.64 -11.35
CA GLU A 144 6.48 -15.63 -12.42
C GLU A 144 5.77 -14.35 -11.98
N ILE A 145 4.91 -14.43 -10.96
CA ILE A 145 4.22 -13.26 -10.39
C ILE A 145 5.17 -12.51 -9.48
N VAL A 146 5.87 -13.21 -8.58
CA VAL A 146 6.82 -12.59 -7.63
C VAL A 146 7.97 -11.92 -8.36
N GLU A 147 8.40 -12.48 -9.48
CA GLU A 147 9.52 -11.98 -10.27
C GLU A 147 9.12 -10.95 -11.33
N GLY A 148 7.82 -10.64 -11.47
CA GLY A 148 7.33 -9.68 -12.47
C GLY A 148 7.58 -10.15 -13.92
N ARG A 149 7.38 -11.44 -14.19
CA ARG A 149 7.55 -12.07 -15.50
C ARG A 149 6.25 -12.73 -15.97
N THR A 150 5.11 -12.12 -15.68
CA THR A 150 3.79 -12.63 -16.05
C THR A 150 3.47 -12.46 -17.53
N GLY A 151 4.22 -11.59 -18.24
CA GLY A 151 3.96 -11.21 -19.63
C GLY A 151 2.91 -10.10 -19.76
N LEU A 152 2.37 -9.62 -18.64
CA LEU A 152 1.44 -8.49 -18.59
C LEU A 152 2.18 -7.26 -18.06
N VAL A 153 2.48 -6.32 -18.96
CA VAL A 153 3.26 -5.10 -18.65
C VAL A 153 2.78 -4.38 -17.38
N CYS A 154 1.46 -4.25 -17.19
CA CYS A 154 0.90 -3.57 -16.02
C CYS A 154 1.13 -4.33 -14.70
N MET A 155 1.13 -5.67 -14.73
CA MET A 155 1.36 -6.50 -13.54
C MET A 155 2.85 -6.57 -13.22
N ASP A 156 3.67 -6.76 -14.25
CA ASP A 156 5.12 -6.83 -14.16
C ASP A 156 5.69 -5.50 -13.64
N GLU A 157 5.19 -4.36 -14.14
CA GLU A 157 5.56 -3.03 -13.64
C GLU A 157 5.07 -2.77 -12.21
N THR A 158 3.90 -3.30 -11.82
CA THR A 158 3.42 -3.19 -10.43
C THR A 158 4.36 -3.92 -9.46
N VAL A 159 4.81 -5.12 -9.83
CA VAL A 159 5.78 -5.90 -9.04
C VAL A 159 7.10 -5.16 -8.96
N ARG A 160 7.61 -4.67 -10.10
CA ARG A 160 8.86 -3.91 -10.16
C ARG A 160 8.81 -2.66 -9.27
N GLN A 161 7.77 -1.84 -9.39
CA GLN A 161 7.60 -0.65 -8.54
C GLN A 161 7.49 -1.00 -7.06
N LEU A 162 6.72 -2.05 -6.72
CA LEU A 162 6.56 -2.50 -5.35
C LEU A 162 7.90 -2.92 -4.74
N VAL A 163 8.68 -3.76 -5.43
CA VAL A 163 9.95 -4.29 -4.90
C VAL A 163 11.03 -3.21 -4.86
N GLU A 164 11.13 -2.36 -5.87
CA GLU A 164 12.19 -1.35 -5.93
C GLU A 164 11.93 -0.14 -5.05
N THR A 165 10.67 0.28 -4.91
CA THR A 165 10.33 1.54 -4.22
C THR A 165 9.59 1.33 -2.92
N GLY A 166 8.94 0.18 -2.75
CA GLY A 166 8.08 -0.11 -1.61
C GLY A 166 6.76 0.68 -1.59
N TYR A 167 6.35 1.21 -2.74
CA TYR A 167 5.07 1.89 -2.90
C TYR A 167 4.48 1.65 -4.29
N ILE A 168 3.18 1.41 -4.31
CA ILE A 168 2.38 1.37 -5.53
C ILE A 168 1.08 2.15 -5.33
N HIS A 169 0.59 2.75 -6.41
CA HIS A 169 -0.66 3.49 -6.42
C HIS A 169 -1.85 2.59 -6.03
N ASN A 170 -2.85 3.11 -5.31
CA ASN A 170 -3.99 2.31 -4.82
C ASN A 170 -4.70 1.54 -5.94
N HIS A 171 -4.90 2.18 -7.08
CA HIS A 171 -5.58 1.54 -8.21
C HIS A 171 -4.75 0.39 -8.82
N ALA A 172 -3.42 0.52 -8.87
CA ALA A 172 -2.54 -0.57 -9.28
C ALA A 172 -2.57 -1.73 -8.27
N ARG A 173 -2.67 -1.43 -6.96
CA ARG A 173 -2.87 -2.46 -5.92
C ARG A 173 -4.14 -3.27 -6.19
N MET A 174 -5.25 -2.60 -6.49
CA MET A 174 -6.54 -3.24 -6.76
C MET A 174 -6.49 -4.11 -8.02
N TRP A 175 -5.84 -3.63 -9.09
CA TRP A 175 -5.66 -4.43 -10.32
C TRP A 175 -4.84 -5.69 -10.08
N PHE A 176 -3.70 -5.54 -9.42
CA PHE A 176 -2.83 -6.68 -9.12
C PHE A 176 -3.53 -7.69 -8.21
N ALA A 177 -4.24 -7.23 -7.17
CA ALA A 177 -5.01 -8.11 -6.31
C ALA A 177 -6.10 -8.86 -7.08
N SER A 178 -6.79 -8.18 -7.99
CA SER A 178 -7.83 -8.78 -8.83
C SER A 178 -7.23 -9.79 -9.82
N PHE A 179 -6.06 -9.51 -10.39
CA PHE A 179 -5.31 -10.45 -11.21
C PHE A 179 -4.91 -11.72 -10.44
N VAL A 180 -4.35 -11.57 -9.25
CA VAL A 180 -3.96 -12.70 -8.40
C VAL A 180 -5.18 -13.55 -8.04
N VAL A 181 -6.25 -12.92 -7.53
CA VAL A 181 -7.41 -13.64 -6.98
C VAL A 181 -8.33 -14.19 -8.06
N HIS A 182 -8.68 -13.38 -9.07
CA HIS A 182 -9.74 -13.72 -10.00
C HIS A 182 -9.24 -14.28 -11.32
N PHE A 183 -8.07 -13.84 -11.80
CA PHE A 183 -7.49 -14.31 -13.06
C PHE A 183 -6.59 -15.52 -12.86
N LYS A 184 -5.63 -15.45 -11.91
CA LYS A 184 -4.72 -16.55 -11.58
C LYS A 184 -5.33 -17.56 -10.60
N LYS A 185 -6.48 -17.25 -9.99
CA LYS A 185 -7.19 -18.11 -9.04
C LYS A 185 -6.33 -18.48 -7.82
N LEU A 186 -5.48 -17.58 -7.37
CA LEU A 186 -4.65 -17.77 -6.17
C LEU A 186 -5.33 -17.22 -4.92
N GLY A 187 -4.92 -17.72 -3.75
CA GLY A 187 -5.42 -17.24 -2.46
C GLY A 187 -4.99 -15.79 -2.18
N TRP A 188 -5.94 -14.94 -1.76
CA TRP A 188 -5.66 -13.53 -1.43
C TRP A 188 -4.61 -13.38 -0.33
N LYS A 189 -4.54 -14.33 0.61
CA LYS A 189 -3.55 -14.33 1.70
C LYS A 189 -2.09 -14.37 1.20
N ALA A 190 -1.83 -15.05 0.07
CA ALA A 190 -0.49 -15.09 -0.52
C ALA A 190 -0.09 -13.71 -1.09
N GLY A 191 -1.04 -13.05 -1.79
CA GLY A 191 -0.86 -11.71 -2.30
C GLY A 191 -0.73 -10.65 -1.20
N GLU A 192 -1.55 -10.76 -0.15
CA GLU A 192 -1.48 -9.94 1.05
C GLU A 192 -0.08 -9.96 1.66
N ARG A 193 0.47 -11.15 1.92
CA ARG A 193 1.81 -11.31 2.50
C ARG A 193 2.90 -10.74 1.60
N PHE A 194 2.78 -10.94 0.29
CA PHE A 194 3.72 -10.38 -0.68
C PHE A 194 3.71 -8.85 -0.62
N PHE A 195 2.53 -8.23 -0.64
CA PHE A 195 2.40 -6.77 -0.50
C PHE A 195 2.92 -6.28 0.85
N TYR A 196 2.53 -6.93 1.95
CA TYR A 196 2.92 -6.52 3.30
C TYR A 196 4.44 -6.51 3.48
N ARG A 197 5.14 -7.49 2.90
CA ARG A 197 6.60 -7.58 2.96
C ARG A 197 7.32 -6.41 2.28
N HIS A 198 6.78 -5.91 1.17
CA HIS A 198 7.46 -4.92 0.35
C HIS A 198 6.96 -3.49 0.56
N LEU A 199 5.72 -3.30 1.03
CA LEU A 199 5.14 -1.97 1.22
C LEU A 199 5.76 -1.24 2.42
N VAL A 200 6.38 -0.08 2.16
CA VAL A 200 6.82 0.85 3.20
C VAL A 200 5.62 1.38 4.00
N ASP A 201 4.46 1.51 3.34
CA ASP A 201 3.18 1.87 3.97
C ASP A 201 2.33 0.66 4.39
N GLY A 202 2.93 -0.52 4.50
CA GLY A 202 2.30 -1.78 4.87
C GLY A 202 1.58 -1.73 6.22
N ASP A 203 0.28 -1.44 6.16
CA ASP A 203 -0.62 -1.43 7.32
C ASP A 203 -1.37 -2.76 7.38
N PRO A 204 -1.29 -3.54 8.47
CA PRO A 204 -1.92 -4.87 8.53
C PRO A 204 -3.40 -4.84 8.18
N ALA A 205 -4.15 -3.93 8.80
CA ALA A 205 -5.59 -3.81 8.62
C ALA A 205 -5.95 -3.34 7.21
N SER A 206 -5.32 -2.24 6.75
CA SER A 206 -5.62 -1.67 5.44
C SER A 206 -5.23 -2.64 4.32
N ASN A 207 -4.12 -3.39 4.47
CA ASN A 207 -3.68 -4.37 3.49
C ASN A 207 -4.65 -5.56 3.46
N ALA A 208 -4.80 -6.29 4.56
CA ALA A 208 -5.61 -7.51 4.61
C ALA A 208 -7.07 -7.27 4.21
N LEU A 209 -7.71 -6.24 4.77
CA LEU A 209 -9.13 -5.96 4.50
C LEU A 209 -9.36 -5.43 3.06
N SER A 210 -8.39 -4.76 2.46
CA SER A 210 -8.48 -4.36 1.04
C SER A 210 -8.35 -5.56 0.10
N TRP A 211 -7.47 -6.53 0.41
CA TRP A 211 -7.39 -7.79 -0.32
C TRP A 211 -8.70 -8.59 -0.23
N GLN A 212 -9.30 -8.66 0.96
CA GLN A 212 -10.62 -9.28 1.15
C GLN A 212 -11.74 -8.54 0.41
N TRP A 213 -11.69 -7.21 0.36
CA TRP A 213 -12.64 -6.41 -0.40
C TRP A 213 -12.59 -6.75 -1.90
N VAL A 214 -11.37 -6.92 -2.46
CA VAL A 214 -11.19 -7.36 -3.85
C VAL A 214 -11.66 -8.80 -4.05
N ALA A 215 -11.33 -9.70 -3.11
CA ALA A 215 -11.69 -11.11 -3.14
C ALA A 215 -13.19 -11.39 -2.90
N SER A 216 -13.98 -10.37 -2.51
CA SER A 216 -15.38 -10.48 -2.09
C SER A 216 -15.63 -11.32 -0.83
N THR A 217 -14.61 -11.46 0.01
CA THR A 217 -14.72 -12.03 1.36
C THR A 217 -14.96 -10.95 2.42
N PHE A 218 -14.98 -9.69 2.02
CA PHE A 218 -15.42 -8.54 2.82
C PHE A 218 -16.03 -7.43 1.93
N SER A 219 -16.89 -7.82 0.98
CA SER A 219 -17.62 -6.88 0.11
C SER A 219 -18.84 -7.52 -0.53
N HIS A 220 -19.79 -6.68 -0.98
CA HIS A 220 -21.03 -7.15 -1.61
C HIS A 220 -20.82 -7.75 -3.01
N ARG A 221 -19.72 -7.42 -3.69
CA ARG A 221 -19.38 -7.90 -5.05
C ARG A 221 -17.87 -7.97 -5.23
N ALA A 222 -17.41 -8.95 -6.01
CA ALA A 222 -16.00 -9.03 -6.41
C ALA A 222 -15.58 -7.84 -7.26
N TYR A 223 -14.38 -7.34 -7.00
CA TYR A 223 -13.73 -6.35 -7.84
C TYR A 223 -12.96 -7.07 -8.96
N LEU A 224 -13.45 -6.93 -10.19
CA LEU A 224 -12.82 -7.46 -11.38
C LEU A 224 -12.15 -6.32 -12.14
N PHE A 225 -10.82 -6.40 -12.32
CA PHE A 225 -10.14 -5.49 -13.23
C PHE A 225 -10.50 -5.88 -14.68
N ASN A 226 -10.69 -4.87 -15.54
CA ASN A 226 -10.96 -5.06 -16.96
C ASN A 226 -10.11 -4.09 -17.80
N ARG A 227 -10.09 -4.33 -19.11
CA ARG A 227 -9.27 -3.57 -20.05
C ARG A 227 -9.65 -2.09 -20.04
N GLU A 228 -10.95 -1.79 -20.03
CA GLU A 228 -11.48 -0.43 -20.06
C GLU A 228 -11.00 0.35 -18.84
N ASN A 229 -11.05 -0.25 -17.65
CA ASN A 229 -10.62 0.38 -16.42
C ASN A 229 -9.10 0.63 -16.41
N ILE A 230 -8.29 -0.28 -16.96
CA ILE A 230 -6.86 -0.07 -17.15
C ILE A 230 -6.59 1.07 -18.14
N GLN A 231 -7.27 1.12 -19.28
CA GLN A 231 -7.07 2.16 -20.28
C GLN A 231 -7.47 3.55 -19.76
N GLU A 232 -8.56 3.63 -19.00
CA GLU A 232 -9.06 4.88 -18.43
C GLU A 232 -8.11 5.43 -17.34
N ASN A 233 -7.56 4.55 -16.49
CA ASN A 233 -6.84 4.97 -15.28
C ASN A 233 -5.32 4.76 -15.36
N GLY A 234 -4.83 3.97 -16.31
CA GLY A 234 -3.40 3.62 -16.47
C GLY A 234 -2.55 4.77 -16.99
N GLY A 235 -3.19 5.74 -17.65
CA GLY A 235 -2.50 6.74 -18.46
C GLY A 235 -2.02 6.14 -19.79
N LYS A 236 -1.98 6.97 -20.83
CA LYS A 236 -1.30 6.62 -22.08
C LYS A 236 0.21 6.51 -21.85
#